data_AF-A0A7C2TZB1-F1
#
_entry.id   AF-A0A7C2TZB1-F1
#
_cell.length_a   1.000
_cell.length_b   1.000
_cell.length_c   1.000
_cell.angle_alpha   90.00
_cell.angle_beta   90.00
_cell.angle_gamma   90.00
#
_symmetry.space_group_name_H-M   'P 1'
#
loop_
_entity.id
_entity.type
_entity.pdbx_description
1 polymer ?
#
loop_
_entity_poly.entity_id
_entity_poly.type
_entity_poly.pdbx_seq_one_letter_code
_entity_poly.pdbx_strand_id
1 'polypeptide(L)'
;MLRKPVLAKCGNRRQTAKINPLAGEPQEWLNTPVLKQRQLWVLSFDFFVNWPLLSIADEIWIKRLVREEISPWPVLDPQVLRDWIEQVDSPETVQALQAFCRAQRFNGHYFLFKDATRWETDPQVVVDVEITAPSLQPVVNKPSALRQRIRTLRGGRVPIGPGGLVYSTSSLECFLSKTADFWPGDADAVLVDEKNLTRAILEFKKHNLDTPIEKQTLLNYRDRDKLKYQSLGLLRDRLQTAATLPILMVYYPTQPHIKNVKVERLAGPYDALQVVDAHLTELPRRSAPDSFHRFSEDVLKLMAMPPA
;
A
#
# COMPACT_ATOMS: atom_id res chain seq x y z
N MET A 1 16.71 -12.03 3.78
CA MET A 1 15.88 -12.96 4.58
C MET A 1 14.39 -12.70 4.39
N LEU A 2 13.97 -11.45 4.46
CA LEU A 2 12.64 -11.02 4.05
C LEU A 2 12.62 -10.65 2.56
N ARG A 3 11.41 -10.58 1.99
CA ARG A 3 11.15 -10.00 0.68
C ARG A 3 9.86 -9.19 0.70
N LYS A 4 9.78 -8.16 -0.14
CA LYS A 4 8.54 -7.45 -0.42
C LYS A 4 7.54 -8.38 -1.11
N PRO A 5 6.26 -8.33 -0.76
CA PRO A 5 5.25 -9.17 -1.37
C PRO A 5 5.03 -8.75 -2.84
N VAL A 6 4.67 -9.71 -3.69
CA VAL A 6 4.46 -9.47 -5.13
C VAL A 6 3.03 -9.85 -5.50
N LEU A 7 2.37 -9.01 -6.29
CA LEU A 7 1.02 -9.25 -6.77
C LEU A 7 1.01 -10.47 -7.70
N ALA A 8 0.30 -11.53 -7.30
CA ALA A 8 0.18 -12.77 -8.05
C ALA A 8 -1.21 -13.41 -7.86
N LYS A 9 -1.59 -14.32 -8.76
CA LYS A 9 -2.90 -14.97 -8.69
C LYS A 9 -3.06 -15.80 -7.43
N CYS A 10 -4.23 -15.74 -6.82
CA CYS A 10 -4.53 -16.52 -5.62
C CYS A 10 -4.56 -18.04 -5.86
N GLY A 11 -5.03 -18.48 -7.03
CA GLY A 11 -5.01 -19.90 -7.41
C GLY A 11 -3.64 -20.43 -7.86
N ASN A 12 -2.69 -19.54 -8.19
CA ASN A 12 -1.34 -19.94 -8.59
C ASN A 12 -0.37 -18.77 -8.37
N ARG A 13 0.35 -18.78 -7.24
CA ARG A 13 1.29 -17.73 -6.85
C ARG A 13 2.50 -17.59 -7.80
N ARG A 14 2.77 -18.58 -8.66
CA ARG A 14 3.81 -18.48 -9.71
C ARG A 14 3.39 -17.58 -10.87
N GLN A 15 2.09 -17.28 -11.02
CA GLN A 15 1.58 -16.36 -12.03
C GLN A 15 1.45 -14.96 -11.45
N THR A 16 2.49 -14.14 -11.63
CA THR A 16 2.50 -12.73 -11.20
C THR A 16 1.63 -11.86 -12.10
N ALA A 17 1.18 -10.72 -11.58
CA ALA A 17 0.51 -9.71 -12.39
C ALA A 17 1.45 -9.23 -13.51
N LYS A 18 0.86 -8.88 -14.66
CA LYS A 18 1.61 -8.32 -15.79
C LYS A 18 2.23 -6.98 -15.38
N ILE A 19 3.47 -6.75 -15.83
CA ILE A 19 4.21 -5.51 -15.62
C ILE A 19 4.57 -4.91 -16.97
N ASN A 20 4.79 -3.59 -17.03
CA ASN A 20 5.34 -2.98 -18.22
C ASN A 20 6.84 -3.35 -18.32
N PRO A 21 7.31 -3.97 -19.41
CA PRO A 21 8.71 -4.39 -19.51
C PRO A 21 9.69 -3.21 -19.60
N LEU A 22 9.23 -2.04 -20.05
CA LEU A 22 10.06 -0.84 -20.21
C LEU A 22 10.08 0.05 -18.96
N ALA A 23 8.93 0.16 -18.30
CA ALA A 23 8.72 1.08 -17.17
C ALA A 23 8.79 0.42 -15.79
N GLY A 24 8.53 -0.89 -15.70
CA GLY A 24 8.35 -1.55 -14.42
C GLY A 24 7.04 -1.18 -13.73
N GLU A 25 7.05 -1.16 -12.40
CA GLU A 25 5.92 -0.78 -11.54
C GLU A 25 6.09 0.64 -10.96
N PRO A 26 5.01 1.34 -10.57
CA PRO A 26 5.08 2.68 -9.99
C PRO A 26 6.01 2.85 -8.80
N GLN A 27 6.14 1.82 -7.96
CA GLN A 27 7.05 1.84 -6.81
C GLN A 27 8.54 1.96 -7.22
N GLU A 28 8.89 1.75 -8.48
CA GLU A 28 10.26 1.92 -8.99
C GLU A 28 10.59 3.37 -9.36
N TRP A 29 9.59 4.17 -9.74
CA TRP A 29 9.80 5.55 -10.19
C TRP A 29 9.16 6.61 -9.29
N LEU A 30 8.26 6.21 -8.37
CA LEU A 30 7.81 7.00 -7.23
C LEU A 30 8.29 6.34 -5.93
N ASN A 31 9.54 6.60 -5.56
CA ASN A 31 10.12 6.08 -4.33
C ASN A 31 10.96 7.13 -3.60
N THR A 32 11.33 6.80 -2.36
CA THR A 32 12.14 7.67 -1.50
C THR A 32 13.46 8.09 -2.17
N PRO A 33 14.27 7.21 -2.79
CA PRO A 33 15.48 7.66 -3.50
C PRO A 33 15.25 8.77 -4.53
N VAL A 34 14.17 8.69 -5.32
CA VAL A 34 13.83 9.71 -6.34
C VAL A 34 13.35 11.02 -5.68
N LEU A 35 12.53 10.92 -4.63
CA LEU A 35 11.83 12.05 -4.01
C LEU A 35 12.60 12.71 -2.84
N LYS A 36 13.66 12.08 -2.34
CA LYS A 36 14.45 12.60 -1.21
C LYS A 36 15.10 13.95 -1.49
N GLN A 37 15.45 14.24 -2.75
CA GLN A 37 15.97 15.55 -3.18
C GLN A 37 14.93 16.68 -3.03
N ARG A 38 13.67 16.34 -2.81
CA ARG A 38 12.55 17.25 -2.54
C ARG A 38 12.07 17.14 -1.09
N GLN A 39 12.88 16.53 -0.22
CA GLN A 39 12.56 16.34 1.20
C GLN A 39 11.24 15.56 1.38
N LEU A 40 11.00 14.59 0.50
CA LEU A 40 9.83 13.72 0.56
C LEU A 40 10.25 12.26 0.69
N TRP A 41 9.51 11.55 1.54
CA TRP A 41 9.59 10.11 1.75
C TRP A 41 8.32 9.44 1.23
N VAL A 42 8.47 8.24 0.70
CA VAL A 42 7.35 7.40 0.25
C VAL A 42 7.16 6.27 1.24
N LEU A 43 5.98 6.22 1.86
CA LEU A 43 5.57 5.15 2.75
C LEU A 43 4.45 4.34 2.10
N SER A 44 4.39 3.04 2.39
CA SER A 44 3.28 2.16 2.01
C SER A 44 2.97 1.24 3.18
N PHE A 45 1.69 1.13 3.50
CA PHE A 45 1.20 0.38 4.65
C PHE A 45 -0.25 -0.01 4.44
N ASP A 46 -0.69 -1.03 5.16
CA ASP A 46 -2.09 -1.40 5.25
C ASP A 46 -2.73 -0.73 6.46
N PHE A 47 -3.99 -0.32 6.34
CA PHE A 47 -4.73 0.41 7.37
C PHE A 47 -6.17 -0.12 7.50
N PHE A 48 -6.77 0.19 8.65
CA PHE A 48 -8.09 -0.31 9.02
C PHE A 48 -9.11 0.81 9.04
N VAL A 49 -10.23 0.56 8.36
CA VAL A 49 -11.44 1.36 8.54
C VAL A 49 -12.30 0.69 9.61
N ASN A 50 -12.59 1.42 10.67
CA ASN A 50 -13.67 1.11 11.59
C ASN A 50 -14.99 1.59 10.95
N TRP A 51 -15.71 0.66 10.32
CA TRP A 51 -16.90 1.00 9.52
C TRP A 51 -18.07 1.54 10.36
N PRO A 52 -18.35 1.03 11.56
CA PRO A 52 -19.36 1.64 12.43
C PRO A 52 -19.07 3.10 12.81
N LEU A 53 -17.79 3.45 13.01
CA LEU A 53 -17.38 4.81 13.37
C LEU A 53 -17.01 5.69 12.18
N LEU A 54 -16.94 5.11 10.97
CA LEU A 54 -16.48 5.78 9.75
C LEU A 54 -15.15 6.51 9.97
N SER A 55 -14.20 5.80 10.59
CA SER A 55 -12.90 6.35 10.95
C SER A 55 -11.77 5.35 10.70
N ILE A 56 -10.54 5.84 10.68
CA ILE A 56 -9.35 5.00 10.60
C ILE A 56 -8.91 4.59 11.99
N ALA A 57 -8.64 3.30 12.20
CA ALA A 57 -8.08 2.81 13.46
C ALA A 57 -6.62 3.28 13.62
N ASP A 58 -6.17 3.42 14.86
CA ASP A 58 -4.81 3.89 15.17
C ASP A 58 -3.73 2.81 14.96
N GLU A 59 -3.89 1.91 13.99
CA GLU A 59 -2.95 0.83 13.71
C GLU A 59 -2.70 0.68 12.21
N ILE A 60 -1.42 0.56 11.83
CA ILE A 60 -1.01 0.31 10.44
C ILE A 60 -0.06 -0.88 10.35
N TRP A 61 -0.17 -1.65 9.27
CA TRP A 61 0.58 -2.89 9.06
C TRP A 61 1.52 -2.79 7.87
N ILE A 62 2.68 -3.40 8.01
CA ILE A 62 3.68 -3.52 6.96
C ILE A 62 3.97 -5.01 6.80
N LYS A 63 3.51 -5.58 5.70
CA LYS A 63 3.71 -7.00 5.44
C LYS A 63 5.04 -7.29 4.77
N ARG A 64 5.79 -8.26 5.30
CA ARG A 64 6.95 -8.83 4.60
C ARG A 64 6.91 -10.35 4.62
N LEU A 65 7.36 -10.95 3.52
CA LEU A 65 7.37 -12.40 3.38
C LEU A 65 8.73 -12.95 3.79
N VAL A 66 8.72 -13.97 4.64
CA VAL A 66 9.90 -14.75 4.99
C VAL A 66 10.16 -15.73 3.86
N ARG A 67 11.42 -15.86 3.44
CA ARG A 67 11.81 -16.83 2.42
C ARG A 67 11.60 -18.27 2.92
N GLU A 68 11.26 -19.18 2.01
CA GLU A 68 10.85 -20.55 2.37
C GLU A 68 11.98 -21.33 3.05
N GLU A 69 13.21 -21.11 2.58
CA GLU A 69 14.44 -21.76 3.06
C GLU A 69 14.85 -21.40 4.50
N ILE A 70 14.24 -20.38 5.11
CA ILE A 70 14.56 -19.96 6.48
C ILE A 70 14.04 -21.00 7.48
N SER A 71 14.95 -21.63 8.20
CA SER A 71 14.64 -22.58 9.29
C SER A 71 15.67 -22.42 10.41
N PRO A 72 15.26 -22.42 11.70
CA PRO A 72 13.89 -22.54 12.19
C PRO A 72 13.04 -21.27 11.95
N TRP A 73 11.71 -21.44 11.91
CA TRP A 73 10.73 -20.35 11.91
C TRP A 73 9.63 -20.70 12.93
N PRO A 74 9.16 -19.76 13.80
CA PRO A 74 9.46 -18.33 13.84
C PRO A 74 10.83 -17.97 14.44
N VAL A 75 11.38 -16.82 14.02
CA VAL A 75 12.52 -16.16 14.69
C VAL A 75 11.97 -15.07 15.60
N LEU A 76 12.43 -15.01 16.85
CA LEU A 76 11.97 -14.06 17.89
C LEU A 76 13.10 -13.21 18.47
N ASP A 77 14.33 -13.35 17.97
CA ASP A 77 15.42 -12.47 18.38
C ASP A 77 15.18 -11.06 17.80
N PRO A 78 15.02 -10.02 18.66
CA PRO A 78 14.73 -8.67 18.20
C PRO A 78 15.79 -8.06 17.28
N GLN A 79 17.08 -8.36 17.49
CA GLN A 79 18.15 -7.83 16.68
C GLN A 79 18.16 -8.48 15.30
N VAL A 80 17.98 -9.81 15.24
CA VAL A 80 17.89 -10.54 13.97
C VAL A 80 16.70 -10.02 13.15
N LEU A 81 15.54 -9.82 13.77
CA LEU A 81 14.37 -9.29 13.09
C LEU A 81 14.57 -7.85 12.61
N ARG A 82 15.23 -7.00 13.41
CA ARG A 82 15.62 -5.64 12.99
C ARG A 82 16.48 -5.68 11.74
N ASP A 83 17.55 -6.46 11.76
CA ASP A 83 18.49 -6.57 10.63
C ASP A 83 17.76 -7.04 9.37
N TRP A 84 16.82 -7.98 9.51
CA TRP A 84 16.03 -8.49 8.39
C TRP A 84 15.07 -7.44 7.81
N ILE A 85 14.42 -6.66 8.66
CA ILE A 85 13.51 -5.58 8.27
C ILE A 85 14.30 -4.47 7.58
N GLU A 86 15.40 -4.02 8.17
CA GLU A 86 16.25 -2.97 7.62
C GLU A 86 16.94 -3.42 6.32
N GLN A 87 17.24 -4.71 6.14
CA GLN A 87 17.74 -5.23 4.86
C GLN A 87 16.72 -5.11 3.72
N VAL A 88 15.42 -5.26 3.99
CA VAL A 88 14.38 -5.23 2.93
C VAL A 88 13.83 -3.82 2.69
N ASP A 89 13.78 -2.99 3.72
CA ASP A 89 13.20 -1.66 3.65
C ASP A 89 14.19 -0.52 3.73
N SER A 90 15.45 -0.76 4.10
CA SER A 90 16.46 0.23 4.51
C SER A 90 16.23 0.81 5.92
N PRO A 91 17.30 1.09 6.68
CA PRO A 91 17.20 1.80 7.95
C PRO A 91 16.45 3.14 7.84
N GLU A 92 16.67 3.88 6.74
CA GLU A 92 16.06 5.19 6.52
C GLU A 92 14.54 5.10 6.37
N THR A 93 14.03 4.11 5.64
CA THR A 93 12.57 3.90 5.51
C THR A 93 11.97 3.45 6.83
N VAL A 94 12.64 2.57 7.58
CA VAL A 94 12.17 2.14 8.91
C VAL A 94 12.10 3.34 9.85
N GLN A 95 13.12 4.20 9.85
CA GLN A 95 13.14 5.42 10.65
C GLN A 95 12.04 6.40 10.23
N ALA A 96 11.84 6.63 8.93
CA ALA A 96 10.78 7.49 8.40
C ALA A 96 9.39 6.97 8.79
N LEU A 97 9.18 5.65 8.71
CA LEU A 97 7.94 5.01 9.13
C LEU A 97 7.69 5.17 10.63
N GLN A 98 8.70 4.97 11.48
CA GLN A 98 8.59 5.19 12.93
C GLN A 98 8.29 6.66 13.26
N ALA A 99 8.94 7.61 12.57
CA ALA A 99 8.71 9.03 12.75
C ALA A 99 7.30 9.43 12.32
N PHE A 100 6.82 8.92 11.18
CA PHE A 100 5.45 9.07 10.72
C PHE A 100 4.43 8.50 11.71
N CYS A 101 4.61 7.26 12.18
CA CYS A 101 3.74 6.64 13.17
C CYS A 101 3.62 7.50 14.44
N ARG A 102 4.75 8.01 14.97
CA ARG A 102 4.74 8.89 16.15
C ARG A 102 4.02 10.21 15.88
N ALA A 103 4.30 10.86 14.74
CA ALA A 103 3.69 12.14 14.39
C ALA A 103 2.16 12.01 14.19
N GLN A 104 1.72 10.93 13.55
CA GLN A 104 0.31 10.69 13.21
C GLN A 104 -0.43 9.86 14.26
N ARG A 105 0.24 9.46 15.35
CA ARG A 105 -0.28 8.60 16.42
C ARG A 105 -0.84 7.26 15.93
N PHE A 106 -0.11 6.60 15.04
CA PHE A 106 -0.36 5.21 14.68
C PHE A 106 0.54 4.28 15.49
N ASN A 107 0.02 3.12 15.85
CA ASN A 107 0.78 1.95 16.25
C ASN A 107 1.21 1.21 14.98
N GLY A 108 2.51 1.17 14.73
CA GLY A 108 3.08 0.60 13.52
C GLY A 108 3.56 -0.83 13.76
N HIS A 109 3.21 -1.75 12.87
CA HIS A 109 3.54 -3.16 13.01
C HIS A 109 4.10 -3.76 11.71
N TYR A 110 5.18 -4.53 11.82
CA TYR A 110 5.59 -5.44 10.76
C TYR A 110 4.94 -6.81 10.98
N PHE A 111 4.28 -7.34 9.94
CA PHE A 111 3.76 -8.70 9.92
C PHE A 111 4.63 -9.55 9.01
N LEU A 112 5.40 -10.46 9.63
CA LEU A 112 6.38 -11.31 8.98
C LEU A 112 5.87 -12.75 8.93
N PHE A 113 5.81 -13.36 7.75
CA PHE A 113 5.36 -14.75 7.63
C PHE A 113 5.83 -15.43 6.35
N LYS A 114 5.88 -16.76 6.37
CA LYS A 114 6.10 -17.56 5.16
C LYS A 114 4.83 -17.58 4.29
N ASP A 115 5.00 -17.42 2.98
CA ASP A 115 3.88 -17.39 2.03
C ASP A 115 3.34 -18.81 1.76
N ALA A 116 2.69 -19.40 2.76
CA ALA A 116 2.23 -20.78 2.75
C ALA A 116 1.25 -21.07 1.61
N THR A 117 1.45 -22.17 0.88
CA THR A 117 0.52 -22.54 -0.21
C THR A 117 -0.88 -22.91 0.26
N ARG A 118 -1.08 -23.33 1.52
CA ARG A 118 -2.36 -23.88 2.02
C ARG A 118 -2.66 -23.47 3.46
N TRP A 119 -3.10 -22.22 3.67
CA TRP A 119 -3.48 -21.72 5.00
C TRP A 119 -4.65 -22.45 5.68
N GLU A 120 -5.50 -23.14 4.92
CA GLU A 120 -6.64 -23.89 5.48
C GLU A 120 -6.20 -25.19 6.15
N THR A 121 -5.20 -25.88 5.59
CA THR A 121 -4.80 -27.23 6.04
C THR A 121 -3.42 -27.25 6.71
N ASP A 122 -2.58 -26.25 6.46
CA ASP A 122 -1.24 -26.11 7.02
C ASP A 122 -0.95 -24.62 7.32
N PRO A 123 -1.63 -24.05 8.34
CA PRO A 123 -1.47 -22.64 8.68
C PRO A 123 -0.07 -22.39 9.24
N GLN A 124 0.63 -21.43 8.63
CA GLN A 124 1.87 -20.90 9.21
C GLN A 124 1.55 -19.91 10.33
N VAL A 125 2.56 -19.56 11.11
CA VAL A 125 2.46 -18.48 12.10
C VAL A 125 2.91 -17.16 11.48
N VAL A 126 2.36 -16.07 12.03
CA VAL A 126 2.74 -14.70 11.69
C VAL A 126 3.46 -14.08 12.86
N VAL A 127 4.69 -13.58 12.66
CA VAL A 127 5.42 -12.82 13.67
C VAL A 127 5.06 -11.35 13.48
N ASP A 128 4.38 -10.79 14.48
CA ASP A 128 4.08 -9.37 14.60
C ASP A 128 5.22 -8.68 15.35
N VAL A 129 5.73 -7.59 14.79
CA VAL A 129 6.79 -6.78 15.39
C VAL A 129 6.32 -5.33 15.46
N GLU A 130 6.00 -4.86 16.66
CA GLU A 130 5.67 -3.45 16.89
C GLU A 130 6.94 -2.58 16.76
N ILE A 131 6.91 -1.60 15.87
CA ILE A 131 8.04 -0.70 15.62
C ILE A 131 7.94 0.64 16.35
N THR A 132 6.78 0.94 16.92
CA THR A 132 6.54 2.15 17.71
C THR A 132 6.93 2.00 19.17
N ALA A 133 7.07 0.75 19.64
CA ALA A 133 7.53 0.44 20.98
C ALA A 133 9.01 0.83 21.18
N PRO A 134 9.44 1.18 22.41
CA PRO A 134 10.85 1.48 22.72
C PRO A 134 11.82 0.34 22.40
N SER A 135 11.30 -0.90 22.40
CA SER A 135 12.04 -2.11 22.07
C SER A 135 11.18 -2.98 21.16
N LEU A 136 11.80 -3.67 20.19
CA LEU A 136 11.07 -4.61 19.33
C LEU A 136 10.65 -5.82 20.18
N GLN A 137 9.35 -6.03 20.31
CA GLN A 137 8.78 -7.18 21.01
C GLN A 137 8.02 -8.05 20.01
N PRO A 138 8.65 -9.11 19.47
CA PRO A 138 7.99 -9.97 18.50
C PRO A 138 6.96 -10.86 19.18
N VAL A 139 5.76 -10.91 18.60
CA VAL A 139 4.64 -11.75 19.07
C VAL A 139 4.26 -12.74 17.96
N VAL A 140 4.16 -14.02 18.32
CA VAL A 140 3.71 -15.06 17.41
C VAL A 140 2.19 -15.13 17.39
N ASN A 141 1.60 -14.85 16.24
CA ASN A 141 0.16 -14.92 16.00
C ASN A 141 -0.20 -16.14 15.15
N LYS A 142 -1.18 -16.91 15.62
CA LYS A 142 -1.90 -17.88 14.79
C LYS A 142 -2.92 -17.15 13.90
N PRO A 143 -3.34 -17.72 12.76
CA PRO A 143 -4.35 -17.09 11.90
C PRO A 143 -5.66 -16.72 12.60
N SER A 144 -6.08 -17.50 13.62
CA SER A 144 -7.27 -17.18 14.42
C SER A 144 -7.12 -15.87 15.22
N ALA A 145 -5.97 -15.66 15.86
CA ALA A 145 -5.67 -14.45 16.61
C ALA A 145 -5.58 -13.24 15.67
N LEU A 146 -4.96 -13.41 14.50
CA LEU A 146 -4.90 -12.38 13.46
C LEU A 146 -6.32 -11.96 13.01
N ARG A 147 -7.19 -12.92 12.70
CA ARG A 147 -8.59 -12.65 12.32
C ARG A 147 -9.36 -11.91 13.40
N GLN A 148 -9.14 -12.27 14.66
CA GLN A 148 -9.75 -11.56 15.79
C GLN A 148 -9.28 -10.11 15.86
N ARG A 149 -7.98 -9.86 15.70
CA ARG A 149 -7.42 -8.50 15.68
C ARG A 149 -7.98 -7.66 14.53
N ILE A 150 -8.04 -8.22 13.32
CA ILE A 150 -8.66 -7.57 12.14
C ILE A 150 -10.10 -7.16 12.46
N ARG A 151 -10.88 -8.07 13.05
CA ARG A 151 -12.28 -7.80 13.39
C ARG A 151 -12.41 -6.68 14.42
N THR A 152 -11.57 -6.67 15.44
CA THR A 152 -11.56 -5.62 16.47
C THR A 152 -11.26 -4.26 15.84
N LEU A 153 -10.21 -4.16 15.02
CA LEU A 153 -9.80 -2.90 14.38
C LEU A 153 -10.84 -2.37 13.37
N ARG A 154 -11.61 -3.26 12.73
CA ARG A 154 -12.70 -2.89 11.83
C ARG A 154 -14.02 -2.51 12.53
N GLY A 155 -14.09 -2.66 13.85
CA GLY A 155 -15.32 -2.43 14.63
C GLY A 155 -16.36 -3.55 14.46
N GLY A 156 -15.98 -4.71 13.95
CA GLY A 156 -16.90 -5.85 13.74
C GLY A 156 -16.71 -6.56 12.40
N ARG A 157 -17.70 -7.38 12.04
CA ARG A 157 -17.71 -8.08 10.74
C ARG A 157 -18.18 -7.12 9.64
N VAL A 158 -17.43 -7.07 8.55
CA VAL A 158 -17.78 -6.29 7.36
C VAL A 158 -18.11 -7.27 6.25
N PRO A 159 -19.32 -7.23 5.66
CA PRO A 159 -19.64 -8.09 4.54
C PRO A 159 -18.82 -7.65 3.32
N ILE A 160 -17.91 -8.52 2.89
CA ILE A 160 -17.41 -8.49 1.51
C ILE A 160 -18.17 -9.55 0.73
N GLY A 161 -18.50 -9.23 -0.53
CA GLY A 161 -19.17 -10.16 -1.44
C GLY A 161 -18.38 -11.47 -1.61
N PRO A 162 -19.02 -12.54 -2.10
CA PRO A 162 -18.45 -13.89 -2.09
C PRO A 162 -17.23 -14.10 -3.02
N GLY A 163 -16.88 -13.10 -3.84
CA GLY A 163 -15.90 -13.25 -4.93
C GLY A 163 -14.44 -13.47 -4.49
N GLY A 164 -14.08 -13.06 -3.26
CA GLY A 164 -12.69 -13.06 -2.81
C GLY A 164 -11.73 -12.31 -3.75
N LEU A 165 -10.43 -12.42 -3.50
CA LEU A 165 -9.41 -11.83 -4.37
C LEU A 165 -8.99 -12.79 -5.48
N VAL A 166 -8.90 -12.29 -6.72
CA VAL A 166 -8.29 -13.01 -7.85
C VAL A 166 -6.77 -12.89 -7.80
N TYR A 167 -6.27 -11.70 -7.48
CA TYR A 167 -4.85 -11.39 -7.27
C TYR A 167 -4.67 -10.79 -5.89
N SER A 168 -3.54 -11.09 -5.26
CA SER A 168 -3.17 -10.56 -3.95
C SER A 168 -1.65 -10.54 -3.83
N THR A 169 -1.13 -9.83 -2.84
CA THR A 169 0.31 -9.77 -2.58
C THR A 169 0.78 -10.94 -1.69
N SER A 170 -0.12 -11.75 -1.12
CA SER A 170 0.22 -12.98 -0.37
C SER A 170 -0.88 -14.04 -0.39
N SER A 171 -0.52 -15.30 -0.21
CA SER A 171 -1.44 -16.43 0.03
C SER A 171 -2.32 -16.25 1.28
N LEU A 172 -1.81 -15.60 2.34
CA LEU A 172 -2.57 -15.31 3.56
C LEU A 172 -3.76 -14.39 3.27
N GLU A 173 -3.51 -13.31 2.53
CA GLU A 173 -4.56 -12.42 2.03
C GLU A 173 -5.57 -13.16 1.15
N CYS A 174 -5.11 -14.03 0.23
CA CYS A 174 -6.02 -14.84 -0.58
C CYS A 174 -6.96 -15.69 0.28
N PHE A 175 -6.43 -16.32 1.33
CA PHE A 175 -7.21 -17.08 2.29
C PHE A 175 -8.21 -16.19 3.05
N LEU A 176 -7.74 -15.07 3.61
CA LEU A 176 -8.57 -14.15 4.39
C LEU A 176 -9.64 -13.44 3.56
N SER A 177 -9.40 -13.20 2.27
CA SER A 177 -10.33 -12.50 1.36
C SER A 177 -11.67 -13.21 1.17
N LYS A 178 -11.73 -14.51 1.47
CA LYS A 178 -12.95 -15.33 1.43
C LYS A 178 -13.75 -15.27 2.74
N THR A 179 -13.32 -14.44 3.69
CA THR A 179 -13.91 -14.34 5.02
C THR A 179 -14.31 -12.90 5.32
N ALA A 180 -15.15 -12.70 6.34
CA ALA A 180 -15.48 -11.37 6.85
C ALA A 180 -14.29 -10.67 7.55
N ASP A 181 -13.19 -11.38 7.78
CA ASP A 181 -11.98 -10.91 8.47
C ASP A 181 -10.83 -10.73 7.45
N PHE A 182 -11.14 -10.19 6.27
CA PHE A 182 -10.17 -9.96 5.21
C PHE A 182 -9.08 -8.95 5.63
N TRP A 183 -7.89 -9.12 5.07
CA TRP A 183 -6.72 -8.27 5.32
C TRP A 183 -7.06 -6.77 5.13
N PRO A 184 -6.46 -5.85 5.92
CA PRO A 184 -6.67 -4.40 5.79
C PRO A 184 -6.47 -3.87 4.36
N GLY A 185 -7.03 -2.69 4.10
CA GLY A 185 -6.83 -2.00 2.84
C GLY A 185 -5.44 -1.39 2.79
N ASP A 186 -4.83 -1.34 1.61
CA ASP A 186 -3.50 -0.82 1.38
C ASP A 186 -3.52 0.67 1.00
N ALA A 187 -2.52 1.42 1.45
CA ALA A 187 -2.12 2.69 0.85
C ALA A 187 -0.89 2.42 -0.03
N ASP A 188 -1.07 2.52 -1.35
CA ASP A 188 -0.02 2.22 -2.33
C ASP A 188 1.21 3.10 -2.13
N ALA A 189 0.98 4.40 -1.95
CA ALA A 189 2.03 5.34 -1.53
C ALA A 189 1.43 6.53 -0.76
N VAL A 190 2.10 6.91 0.32
CA VAL A 190 1.83 8.11 1.10
C VAL A 190 3.09 8.95 1.09
N LEU A 191 2.99 10.18 0.57
CA LEU A 191 4.10 11.12 0.55
C LEU A 191 4.13 11.88 1.86
N VAL A 192 5.29 11.88 2.50
CA VAL A 192 5.51 12.51 3.79
C VAL A 192 6.71 13.44 3.69
N ASP A 193 6.62 14.62 4.30
CA ASP A 193 7.75 15.57 4.32
C ASP A 193 8.68 15.40 5.53
N GLU A 194 9.68 16.27 5.64
CA GLU A 194 10.68 16.25 6.71
C GLU A 194 10.09 16.54 8.11
N LYS A 195 8.88 17.08 8.17
CA LYS A 195 8.12 17.34 9.39
C LYS A 195 7.18 16.19 9.73
N ASN A 196 7.24 15.09 8.99
CA ASN A 196 6.34 13.94 9.10
C ASN A 196 4.87 14.29 8.79
N LEU A 197 4.64 15.35 8.02
CA LEU A 197 3.32 15.75 7.55
C LEU A 197 3.02 15.07 6.22
N THR A 198 1.80 14.54 6.10
CA THR A 198 1.33 13.93 4.86
C THR A 198 1.10 15.02 3.82
N ARG A 199 1.65 14.82 2.62
CA ARG A 199 1.55 15.74 1.48
C ARG A 199 0.66 15.23 0.36
N ALA A 200 0.57 13.92 0.18
CA ALA A 200 -0.37 13.29 -0.74
C ALA A 200 -0.58 11.81 -0.41
N ILE A 201 -1.72 11.27 -0.80
CA ILE A 201 -1.97 9.83 -0.87
C ILE A 201 -2.05 9.47 -2.36
N LEU A 202 -1.35 8.43 -2.77
CA LEU A 202 -1.33 7.95 -4.15
C LEU A 202 -1.91 6.55 -4.18
N GLU A 203 -2.73 6.30 -5.20
CA GLU A 203 -3.31 5.01 -5.51
C GLU A 203 -2.92 4.63 -6.94
N PHE A 204 -2.39 3.42 -7.12
CA PHE A 204 -1.83 2.95 -8.36
C PHE A 204 -2.81 2.01 -9.09
N LYS A 205 -3.32 2.46 -10.23
CA LYS A 205 -4.25 1.67 -11.04
C LYS A 205 -3.62 1.15 -12.31
N LYS A 206 -3.44 -0.17 -12.35
CA LYS A 206 -2.89 -0.87 -13.51
C LYS A 206 -3.88 -0.88 -14.68
N HIS A 207 -3.44 -0.40 -15.84
CA HIS A 207 -4.18 -0.46 -17.10
C HIS A 207 -3.68 -1.62 -17.97
N ASN A 208 -4.51 -2.66 -18.09
CA ASN A 208 -4.18 -3.91 -18.78
C ASN A 208 -4.80 -4.04 -20.17
N LEU A 209 -5.60 -3.07 -20.59
CA LEU A 209 -6.27 -3.10 -21.89
C LEU A 209 -5.43 -2.36 -22.94
N ASP A 210 -5.78 -2.56 -24.20
CA ASP A 210 -5.14 -1.90 -25.36
C ASP A 210 -5.71 -0.50 -25.63
N THR A 211 -6.67 -0.05 -24.83
CA THR A 211 -7.30 1.25 -25.03
C THR A 211 -6.37 2.39 -24.59
N PRO A 212 -6.56 3.62 -25.12
CA PRO A 212 -5.76 4.78 -24.72
C PRO A 212 -5.85 5.04 -23.20
N ILE A 213 -4.72 5.42 -22.58
CA ILE A 213 -4.62 5.64 -21.13
C ILE A 213 -5.46 6.84 -20.67
N GLU A 214 -5.69 7.81 -21.55
CA GLU A 214 -6.49 9.01 -21.35
C GLU A 214 -7.94 8.68 -20.96
N LYS A 215 -8.45 7.54 -21.45
CA LYS A 215 -9.79 7.03 -21.16
C LYS A 215 -9.91 6.45 -19.75
N GLN A 216 -8.80 6.19 -19.06
CA GLN A 216 -8.82 5.73 -17.67
C GLN A 216 -9.30 6.86 -16.77
N THR A 217 -10.24 6.58 -15.88
CA THR A 217 -10.74 7.54 -14.92
C THR A 217 -11.35 6.86 -13.70
N LEU A 218 -11.49 7.59 -12.60
CA LEU A 218 -12.10 7.09 -11.35
C LEU A 218 -13.45 6.44 -11.64
N LEU A 219 -14.24 7.01 -12.54
CA LEU A 219 -15.57 6.52 -12.91
C LEU A 219 -15.56 5.12 -13.51
N ASN A 220 -14.47 4.65 -14.10
CA ASN A 220 -14.37 3.27 -14.59
C ASN A 220 -14.37 2.23 -13.45
N TYR A 221 -14.08 2.67 -12.22
CA TYR A 221 -13.77 1.80 -11.10
C TYR A 221 -14.63 2.06 -9.87
N ARG A 222 -15.17 3.27 -9.72
CA ARG A 222 -15.85 3.75 -8.51
C ARG A 222 -16.87 2.77 -7.94
N ASP A 223 -17.72 2.20 -8.79
CA ASP A 223 -18.81 1.35 -8.31
C ASP A 223 -18.30 -0.04 -7.88
N ARG A 224 -17.30 -0.57 -8.59
CA ARG A 224 -16.70 -1.88 -8.28
C ARG A 224 -15.78 -1.81 -7.06
N ASP A 225 -15.02 -0.74 -6.95
CA ASP A 225 -13.97 -0.57 -5.95
C ASP A 225 -14.40 0.47 -4.87
N LYS A 226 -15.72 0.63 -4.64
CA LYS A 226 -16.32 1.66 -3.76
C LYS A 226 -15.67 1.72 -2.37
N LEU A 227 -15.52 0.57 -1.71
CA LEU A 227 -14.96 0.51 -0.36
C LEU A 227 -13.50 0.96 -0.33
N LYS A 228 -12.72 0.71 -1.38
CA LYS A 228 -11.33 1.17 -1.49
C LYS A 228 -11.28 2.69 -1.52
N TYR A 229 -12.09 3.33 -2.38
CA TYR A 229 -12.13 4.78 -2.47
C TYR A 229 -12.66 5.45 -1.20
N GLN A 230 -13.67 4.87 -0.56
CA GLN A 230 -14.13 5.31 0.75
C GLN A 230 -13.03 5.22 1.82
N SER A 231 -12.28 4.11 1.82
CA SER A 231 -11.16 3.92 2.75
C SER A 231 -10.06 4.96 2.53
N LEU A 232 -9.72 5.29 1.28
CA LEU A 232 -8.74 6.32 0.96
C LEU A 232 -9.20 7.72 1.38
N GLY A 233 -10.49 8.04 1.20
CA GLY A 233 -11.09 9.28 1.67
C GLY A 233 -11.02 9.42 3.19
N LEU A 234 -11.34 8.35 3.93
CA LEU A 234 -11.24 8.33 5.40
C LEU A 234 -9.77 8.42 5.86
N LEU A 235 -8.84 7.77 5.15
CA LEU A 235 -7.41 7.89 5.41
C LEU A 235 -6.93 9.32 5.22
N ARG A 236 -7.34 9.98 4.13
CA ARG A 236 -7.08 11.41 3.93
C ARG A 236 -7.57 12.21 5.12
N ASP A 237 -8.83 12.05 5.52
CA ASP A 237 -9.43 12.84 6.60
C ASP A 237 -8.69 12.62 7.94
N ARG A 238 -8.18 11.40 8.21
CA ARG A 238 -7.36 11.10 9.40
C ARG A 238 -5.95 11.70 9.36
N LEU A 239 -5.34 11.75 8.18
CA LEU A 239 -3.97 12.24 7.95
C LEU A 239 -3.91 13.74 7.70
N GLN A 240 -5.05 14.38 7.49
CA GLN A 240 -5.14 15.75 7.05
C GLN A 240 -4.74 16.71 8.18
N THR A 241 -3.56 17.31 8.03
CA THR A 241 -3.07 18.40 8.89
C THR A 241 -3.20 19.78 8.24
N ALA A 242 -3.64 19.84 6.97
CA ALA A 242 -3.81 21.05 6.17
C ALA A 242 -5.24 21.16 5.63
N ALA A 243 -5.64 22.31 5.07
CA ALA A 243 -7.01 22.52 4.59
C ALA A 243 -7.43 21.58 3.45
N THR A 244 -6.48 21.03 2.67
CA THR A 244 -6.74 19.97 1.68
C THR A 244 -5.53 19.03 1.57
N LEU A 245 -5.76 17.72 1.68
CA LEU A 245 -4.75 16.69 1.41
C LEU A 245 -5.15 15.96 0.10
N PRO A 246 -4.37 16.05 -0.99
CA PRO A 246 -4.76 15.43 -2.25
C PRO A 246 -4.66 13.91 -2.22
N ILE A 247 -5.64 13.26 -2.83
CA ILE A 247 -5.54 11.86 -3.27
C ILE A 247 -5.26 11.89 -4.78
N LEU A 248 -4.19 11.21 -5.22
CA LEU A 248 -3.79 11.12 -6.62
C LEU A 248 -3.95 9.70 -7.12
N MET A 249 -4.79 9.51 -8.15
CA MET A 249 -4.92 8.25 -8.87
C MET A 249 -3.90 8.22 -10.00
N VAL A 250 -2.98 7.25 -10.00
CA VAL A 250 -1.97 7.08 -11.04
C VAL A 250 -2.31 5.86 -11.90
N TYR A 251 -2.76 6.10 -13.13
CA TYR A 251 -3.06 5.06 -14.10
C TYR A 251 -1.82 4.77 -14.95
N TYR A 252 -1.33 3.53 -14.90
CA TYR A 252 -0.11 3.13 -15.61
C TYR A 252 -0.34 1.90 -16.50
N PRO A 253 0.19 1.89 -17.74
CA PRO A 253 -0.05 0.83 -18.70
C PRO A 253 0.87 -0.37 -18.48
N THR A 254 0.38 -1.58 -18.74
CA THR A 254 1.25 -2.78 -18.90
C THR A 254 1.68 -3.04 -20.33
N GLN A 255 1.05 -2.37 -21.30
CA GLN A 255 1.39 -2.52 -22.71
C GLN A 255 2.57 -1.62 -23.09
N PRO A 256 3.61 -2.16 -23.76
CA PRO A 256 4.84 -1.41 -24.03
C PRO A 256 4.67 -0.30 -25.06
N HIS A 257 3.63 -0.33 -25.89
CA HIS A 257 3.38 0.71 -26.89
C HIS A 257 2.69 1.96 -26.31
N ILE A 258 1.99 1.85 -25.17
CA ILE A 258 1.41 3.00 -24.48
C ILE A 258 2.53 3.71 -23.73
N LYS A 259 2.76 5.00 -24.05
CA LYS A 259 3.92 5.77 -23.58
C LYS A 259 3.59 6.83 -22.53
N ASN A 260 2.36 6.81 -22.00
CA ASN A 260 1.89 7.83 -21.08
C ASN A 260 1.34 7.22 -19.79
N VAL A 261 1.38 8.03 -18.74
CA VAL A 261 0.72 7.81 -17.45
C VAL A 261 -0.30 8.92 -17.28
N LYS A 262 -1.49 8.57 -16.78
CA LYS A 262 -2.50 9.56 -16.40
C LYS A 262 -2.52 9.68 -14.88
N VAL A 263 -2.50 10.91 -14.38
CA VAL A 263 -2.66 11.21 -12.95
C VAL A 263 -3.93 12.03 -12.77
N GLU A 264 -4.88 11.54 -11.99
CA GLU A 264 -6.08 12.29 -11.61
C GLU A 264 -5.99 12.73 -10.16
N ARG A 265 -6.31 13.99 -9.88
CA ARG A 265 -6.48 14.47 -8.51
C ARG A 265 -7.93 14.35 -8.09
N LEU A 266 -8.13 13.76 -6.91
CA LEU A 266 -9.45 13.57 -6.33
C LEU A 266 -9.70 14.56 -5.18
N ALA A 267 -10.95 15.05 -5.10
CA ALA A 267 -11.45 15.85 -3.99
C ALA A 267 -12.90 15.48 -3.65
N GLY A 268 -13.45 16.09 -2.60
CA GLY A 268 -14.79 15.79 -2.09
C GLY A 268 -14.79 14.92 -0.83
N PRO A 269 -15.95 14.65 -0.23
CA PRO A 269 -16.06 13.83 0.97
C PRO A 269 -15.66 12.37 0.68
N TYR A 270 -15.35 11.61 1.73
CA TYR A 270 -14.83 10.25 1.61
C TYR A 270 -15.76 9.31 0.80
N ASP A 271 -17.07 9.54 0.84
CA ASP A 271 -18.09 8.74 0.16
C ASP A 271 -18.47 9.25 -1.24
N ALA A 272 -17.97 10.42 -1.65
CA ALA A 272 -18.25 11.02 -2.95
C ALA A 272 -17.01 11.71 -3.54
N LEU A 273 -15.87 11.01 -3.55
CA LEU A 273 -14.67 11.47 -4.26
C LEU A 273 -14.96 11.69 -5.76
N GLN A 274 -14.48 12.82 -6.27
CA GLN A 274 -14.61 13.23 -7.68
C GLN A 274 -13.26 13.65 -8.24
N VAL A 275 -13.09 13.47 -9.55
CA VAL A 275 -11.93 13.98 -10.29
C VAL A 275 -12.09 15.49 -10.43
N VAL A 276 -11.13 16.25 -9.91
CA VAL A 276 -11.10 17.72 -10.01
C VAL A 276 -10.01 18.23 -10.93
N ASP A 277 -9.03 17.39 -11.24
CA ASP A 277 -7.96 17.70 -12.19
C ASP A 277 -7.39 16.40 -12.76
N ALA A 278 -6.83 16.46 -13.97
CA ALA A 278 -6.21 15.33 -14.63
C ALA A 278 -5.03 15.78 -15.50
N HIS A 279 -3.92 15.06 -15.39
CA HIS A 279 -2.71 15.33 -16.15
C HIS A 279 -2.25 14.07 -16.87
N LEU A 280 -1.75 14.25 -18.09
CA LEU A 280 -1.10 13.20 -18.86
C LEU A 280 0.39 13.51 -18.95
N THR A 281 1.23 12.58 -18.52
CA THR A 281 2.69 12.74 -18.57
C THR A 281 3.35 11.53 -19.26
N GLU A 282 4.62 11.64 -19.61
CA GLU A 282 5.37 10.53 -20.22
C GLU A 282 5.57 9.41 -19.19
N LEU A 283 5.43 8.17 -19.65
CA LEU A 283 5.72 6.98 -18.87
C LEU A 283 7.22 6.89 -18.55
N PRO A 284 7.61 6.82 -17.26
CA PRO A 284 8.99 6.60 -16.86
C PRO A 284 9.59 5.33 -17.47
N ARG A 285 10.89 5.35 -17.81
CA ARG A 285 11.57 4.21 -18.42
C ARG A 285 12.80 3.82 -17.60
N ARG A 286 12.96 2.53 -17.32
CA ARG A 286 14.13 1.99 -16.61
C ARG A 286 15.45 2.30 -17.33
N SER A 287 15.41 2.40 -18.66
CA SER A 287 16.57 2.76 -19.47
C SER A 287 16.94 4.25 -19.42
N ALA A 288 16.14 5.09 -18.77
CA ALA A 288 16.36 6.53 -18.67
C ALA A 288 16.01 7.01 -17.25
N PRO A 289 16.91 6.83 -16.25
CA PRO A 289 16.63 7.15 -14.85
C PRO A 289 16.14 8.59 -14.60
N ASP A 290 16.60 9.57 -15.38
CA ASP A 290 16.13 10.97 -15.30
C ASP A 290 14.63 11.11 -15.58
N SER A 291 14.02 10.16 -16.29
CA SER A 291 12.56 10.14 -16.48
C SER A 291 11.79 9.95 -15.19
N PHE A 292 12.38 9.31 -14.17
CA PHE A 292 11.76 9.10 -12.87
C PHE A 292 11.64 10.44 -12.15
N HIS A 293 12.72 11.24 -12.20
CA HIS A 293 12.73 12.60 -11.65
C HIS A 293 11.72 13.51 -12.37
N ARG A 294 11.71 13.51 -13.72
CA ARG A 294 10.74 14.33 -14.47
C ARG A 294 9.30 14.00 -14.13
N PHE A 295 8.97 12.70 -14.07
CA PHE A 295 7.64 12.25 -13.68
C PHE A 295 7.30 12.67 -12.26
N SER A 296 8.25 12.55 -11.32
CA SER A 296 8.03 12.99 -9.94
C SER A 296 7.71 14.48 -9.85
N GLU A 297 8.37 15.35 -10.63
CA GLU A 297 8.07 16.78 -10.69
C GLU A 297 6.64 17.05 -11.18
N ASP A 298 6.16 16.30 -12.17
CA ASP A 298 4.78 16.44 -12.67
C ASP A 298 3.74 16.04 -11.61
N VAL A 299 4.03 14.99 -10.82
CA VAL A 299 3.20 14.62 -9.66
C VAL A 299 3.20 15.72 -8.60
N LEU A 300 4.36 16.32 -8.30
CA LEU A 300 4.47 17.39 -7.30
C LEU A 300 3.70 18.65 -7.70
N LYS A 301 3.67 19.00 -9.01
CA LYS A 301 2.84 20.11 -9.50
C LYS A 301 1.36 19.91 -9.20
N LEU A 302 0.84 18.70 -9.35
CA LEU A 302 -0.57 18.37 -9.06
C LEU A 302 -0.92 18.50 -7.58
N MET A 303 0.07 18.32 -6.69
CA MET A 303 -0.12 18.49 -5.26
C MET A 303 -0.25 19.97 -4.87
N ALA A 304 0.42 20.87 -5.60
CA ALA A 304 0.51 22.29 -5.25
C ALA A 304 -0.64 23.15 -5.82
N MET A 305 -1.46 22.63 -6.74
CA MET A 305 -2.53 23.40 -7.35
C MET A 305 -3.69 23.63 -6.35
N PRO A 306 -4.35 24.80 -6.33
CA PRO A 306 -5.62 24.95 -5.64
C PRO A 306 -6.71 24.07 -6.29
N PRO A 307 -7.80 23.69 -5.58
CA PRO A 307 -9.00 23.15 -6.22
C PRO A 307 -9.47 24.09 -7.32
N ALA A 308 -9.77 23.56 -8.51
CA ALA A 308 -10.39 24.32 -9.60
C ALA A 308 -11.85 24.62 -9.29
#